data_AF-A0A914VBR6-F1
#
_entry.id   AF-A0A914VBR6-F1
#
_cell.length_a   1.000
_cell.length_b   1.000
_cell.length_c   1.000
_cell.angle_alpha   90.00
_cell.angle_beta   90.00
_cell.angle_gamma   90.00
#
_symmetry.space_group_name_H-M   'P 1'
#
loop_
_entity.id
_entity.type
_entity.pdbx_description
1 polymer ?
#
loop_
_entity_poly.entity_id
_entity_poly.type
_entity_poly.pdbx_seq_one_letter_code
_entity_poly.pdbx_strand_id
1 'polypeptide(L)' 'MRNKYCSVSNLDRQRIIEAYLSGQSALTIAKVMGVKRPTIDTIIKKFLEEGRVEAKKRGGDKAHKLTDEQKLAVR' A
#
# COMPACT_ATOMS: atom_id res chain seq x y z
N MET A 1 22.55 5.25 8.08
CA MET A 1 21.37 4.58 8.68
C MET A 1 20.27 4.51 7.62
N ARG A 2 19.75 3.31 7.31
CA ARG A 2 18.62 3.14 6.39
C ARG A 2 17.33 3.46 7.14
N ASN A 3 16.61 4.51 6.73
CA ASN A 3 15.34 4.88 7.37
C ASN A 3 14.39 3.66 7.34
N LYS A 4 13.91 3.24 8.52
CA LYS A 4 12.97 2.12 8.64
C LYS A 4 11.70 2.49 7.87
N TYR A 5 11.38 1.73 6.81
CA TYR A 5 10.16 1.95 6.05
C TYR A 5 8.97 1.56 6.91
N CYS A 6 8.25 2.53 7.48
CA CYS A 6 6.94 2.27 8.07
C CYS A 6 5.93 2.07 6.93
N SER A 7 5.41 0.85 6.82
CA SER A 7 4.25 0.57 5.98
C SER A 7 3.01 1.14 6.66
N VAL A 8 2.26 1.98 5.96
CA VAL A 8 0.93 2.39 6.40
C VAL A 8 0.02 1.15 6.35
N SER A 9 -0.66 0.85 7.46
CA SER A 9 -1.58 -0.28 7.53
C SER A 9 -2.80 -0.06 6.63
N ASN A 10 -3.51 -1.12 6.26
CA ASN A 10 -4.74 -0.99 5.48
C ASN A 10 -5.85 -0.27 6.26
N LEU A 11 -5.92 -0.48 7.57
CA LEU A 11 -6.81 0.28 8.45
C LEU A 11 -6.51 1.79 8.39
N ASP A 12 -5.24 2.18 8.45
CA ASP A 12 -4.86 3.59 8.36
C ASP A 12 -5.09 4.16 6.95
N ARG A 13 -4.90 3.35 5.90
CA ARG A 13 -5.27 3.72 4.53
C ARG A 13 -6.76 4.04 4.43
N GLN A 14 -7.61 3.26 5.09
CA GLN A 14 -9.04 3.47 5.09
C GLN A 14 -9.42 4.77 5.81
N ARG A 15 -8.84 5.02 6.99
CA ARG A 15 -9.00 6.29 7.72
C ARG A 15 -8.57 7.51 6.88
N ILE A 16 -7.48 7.39 6.12
CA ILE A 16 -7.00 8.46 5.22
C ILE A 16 -8.05 8.75 4.13
N ILE A 17 -8.62 7.72 3.52
CA ILE A 17 -9.62 7.88 2.46
C ILE A 17 -10.94 8.43 3.03
N GLU A 18 -11.39 7.95 4.19
CA GLU A 18 -12.57 8.49 4.87
C GLU A 18 -12.43 9.99 5.18
N ALA A 19 -11.27 10.42 5.71
CA ALA A 19 -10.99 11.83 5.97
C ALA A 19 -10.92 12.67 4.68
N TYR A 20 -10.39 12.11 3.59
CA TYR A 20 -10.39 12.77 2.29
C TYR A 20 -11.83 12.93 1.74
N LEU A 21 -12.65 11.87 1.83
CA LEU A 21 -14.05 11.89 1.40
C LEU A 21 -14.90 12.85 2.24
N SER A 22 -14.54 13.07 3.50
CA SER A 22 -15.15 14.11 4.33
C SER A 22 -14.67 15.53 4.01
N GLY A 23 -13.89 15.72 2.94
CA GLY A 23 -13.42 17.03 2.46
C GLY A 23 -12.15 17.56 3.12
N GLN A 24 -11.44 16.77 3.93
CA GLN A 24 -10.18 17.23 4.54
C GLN A 24 -9.05 17.30 3.50
N SER A 25 -8.21 18.32 3.63
CA SER A 25 -7.01 18.44 2.78
C SER A 25 -5.97 17.37 3.12
N ALA A 26 -5.21 16.91 2.12
CA ALA A 26 -4.10 15.98 2.33
C ALA A 26 -3.05 16.49 3.33
N LEU A 27 -2.86 17.81 3.42
CA LEU A 27 -1.97 18.43 4.41
C LEU A 27 -2.51 18.28 5.84
N THR A 28 -3.80 18.48 6.04
CA THR A 28 -4.47 18.31 7.34
C THR A 28 -4.37 16.85 7.78
N ILE A 29 -4.71 15.92 6.89
CA ILE A 29 -4.66 14.47 7.16
C ILE A 29 -3.24 14.04 7.53
N ALA A 30 -2.24 14.53 6.80
CA ALA A 30 -0.83 14.25 7.08
C ALA A 30 -0.41 14.69 8.50
N LYS A 31 -0.83 15.89 8.92
CA LYS A 31 -0.55 16.41 10.27
C LYS A 31 -1.24 15.59 11.36
N VAL A 32 -2.52 15.27 11.18
CA VAL A 32 -3.31 14.53 12.18
C VAL A 32 -2.80 13.10 12.34
N MET A 33 -2.46 12.42 11.23
CA MET A 33 -2.00 11.03 11.28
C MET A 33 -0.49 10.86 11.52
N GLY A 34 0.28 11.95 11.51
CA GLY A 34 1.75 11.88 11.61
C GLY A 34 2.41 11.19 10.41
N VAL A 35 1.74 11.16 9.26
CA VAL A 35 2.21 10.52 8.03
C VAL A 35 2.70 11.60 7.07
N LYS A 36 3.80 11.32 6.34
CA LYS A 36 4.32 12.27 5.35
C LYS A 36 3.28 12.55 4.26
N ARG A 37 3.05 13.82 3.95
CA ARG A 37 2.10 14.27 2.91
C ARG A 37 2.23 13.51 1.58
N PRO A 38 3.44 13.25 1.01
CA PRO A 38 3.55 12.50 -0.25
C PRO A 38 2.99 11.08 -0.18
N THR A 39 3.02 10.45 1.01
CA THR A 39 2.41 9.13 1.23
C THR A 39 0.90 9.23 1.18
N ILE A 40 0.32 10.25 1.80
CA ILE A 40 -1.12 10.55 1.74
C ILE A 40 -1.55 10.79 0.29
N ASP A 41 -0.85 11.67 -0.43
CA ASP A 41 -1.14 11.99 -1.84
C ASP A 41 -1.09 10.73 -2.72
N THR A 42 -0.12 9.85 -2.50
CA THR A 42 0.00 8.58 -3.24
C THR A 42 -1.16 7.62 -2.93
N ILE A 43 -1.66 7.60 -1.69
CA ILE A 43 -2.79 6.76 -1.29
C ILE A 43 -4.07 7.28 -1.93
N ILE A 44 -4.34 8.59 -1.83
CA ILE A 44 -5.52 9.25 -2.44
C ILE A 44 -5.50 9.05 -3.95
N LYS A 45 -4.36 9.29 -4.61
CA LYS A 45 -4.21 9.09 -6.05
C LYS A 45 -4.60 7.67 -6.48
N LYS A 46 -4.10 6.65 -5.78
CA LYS A 46 -4.41 5.24 -6.09
C LYS A 46 -5.88 4.90 -5.86
N PHE A 47 -6.50 5.52 -4.86
CA PHE A 47 -7.93 5.37 -4.63
C PHE A 47 -8.74 5.99 -5.78
N LEU A 48 -8.37 7.18 -6.25
CA LEU A 48 -9.04 7.84 -7.38
C LEU A 48 -8.83 7.10 -8.71
N GLU A 49 -7.65 6.56 -8.96
CA GLU A 49 -7.31 5.86 -10.20
C GLU A 49 -7.84 4.42 -10.26
N GLU A 50 -7.73 3.67 -9.16
CA GLU A 50 -7.97 2.23 -9.13
C GLU A 50 -9.18 1.84 -8.26
N GLY A 51 -9.80 2.79 -7.54
CA GLY A 51 -10.90 2.52 -6.60
C GLY A 51 -10.50 1.75 -5.34
N ARG A 52 -9.20 1.48 -5.14
CA ARG A 52 -8.72 0.60 -4.06
C ARG A 52 -8.11 1.38 -2.89
N VAL A 53 -8.41 0.91 -1.69
CA VAL A 53 -7.81 1.40 -0.44
C VAL A 53 -6.61 0.55 -0.04
N GLU A 54 -6.69 -0.77 -0.27
CA GLU A 54 -5.69 -1.74 0.17
C GLU A 54 -4.34 -1.62 -0.56
N ALA A 55 -3.26 -1.89 0.14
CA ALA A 55 -1.96 -2.07 -0.49
C ALA A 55 -1.94 -3.33 -1.37
N LYS A 56 -1.43 -3.23 -2.60
CA LYS A 56 -1.13 -4.43 -3.41
C LYS A 56 -0.06 -5.25 -2.70
N LYS A 57 -0.25 -6.57 -2.71
CA LYS A 57 0.79 -7.52 -2.27
C LYS A 57 2.07 -7.22 -3.05
N ARG A 58 3.17 -7.04 -2.33
CA ARG A 58 4.49 -6.85 -2.93
C ARG A 58 5.09 -8.22 -3.25
N GLY A 59 5.70 -8.34 -4.43
CA GLY A 59 6.19 -9.61 -4.94
C GLY A 59 5.06 -10.49 -5.47
N GLY A 60 5.45 -11.62 -6.05
CA GLY A 60 4.55 -12.60 -6.65
C GLY A 60 5.32 -13.87 -6.92
N ASP A 61 4.62 -14.88 -7.43
CA ASP A 61 5.29 -16.07 -7.90
C ASP A 61 6.11 -15.69 -9.13
N LYS A 62 7.43 -15.75 -9.00
CA LYS A 62 8.31 -15.49 -10.14
C LYS A 62 8.18 -16.72 -11.02
N ALA A 63 8.05 -16.55 -12.33
CA ALA A 63 8.05 -17.69 -13.25
C ALA A 63 9.28 -18.56 -12.95
N HIS A 64 9.04 -19.75 -12.41
CA HIS A 64 10.08 -20.72 -12.12
C HIS A 64 10.26 -21.58 -13.38
N LYS A 65 11.51 -21.91 -13.73
CA LYS A 65 11.81 -22.74 -14.90
C LYS A 65 11.26 -24.16 -14.78
N LEU A 66 11.06 -24.63 -13.56
CA LEU A 66 10.57 -25.98 -13.24
C LEU A 66 9.09 -25.92 -12.87
N THR A 67 8.32 -26.84 -13.42
CA THR A 67 6.93 -27.07 -13.00
C THR A 67 6.89 -27.62 -11.57
N ASP A 68 5.74 -27.53 -10.91
CA ASP A 68 5.61 -28.04 -9.54
C ASP A 68 5.80 -29.56 -9.45
N GLU A 69 5.43 -30.28 -10.51
CA GLU A 69 5.70 -31.71 -10.69
C GLU A 69 7.20 -32.00 -10.76
N GLN A 70 7.97 -31.21 -11.52
CA GLN A 70 9.43 -31.35 -11.63
C GLN A 70 10.15 -31.01 -10.31
N LYS A 71 9.61 -30.10 -9.50
CA LYS A 71 10.16 -29.79 -8.17
C LYS A 71 9.96 -30.95 -7.19
N LEU A 72 8.84 -31.66 -7.29
CA LEU A 72 8.52 -32.79 -6.41
C LEU A 72 9.42 -34.01 -6.68
N ALA A 73 9.82 -34.22 -7.93
CA ALA A 73 10.67 -35.34 -8.34
C ALA A 73 12.15 -35.21 -7.92
N VAL A 74 12.59 -34.03 -7.47
CA VAL A 74 13.99 -33.73 -7.10
C VAL A 74 14.21 -33.68 -5.58
N ARG A 75 13.18 -34.03 -4.79
CA ARG A 75 13.23 -34.05 -3.32
C ARG A 75 13.37 -35.46 -2.77
#